data_AF-H9FGJ8-F1
#
_entry.id   AF-H9FGJ8-F1
#
_cell.length_a   1.000
_cell.length_b   1.000
_cell.length_c   1.000
_cell.angle_alpha   90.00
_cell.angle_beta   90.00
_cell.angle_gamma   90.00
#
_symmetry.space_group_name_H-M   'P 1'
#
loop_
_entity.id
_entity.type
_entity.pdbx_description
1 polymer ?
#
loop_
_entity_poly.entity_id
_entity_poly.type
_entity_poly.pdbx_seq_one_letter_code
_entity_poly.pdbx_strand_id
1 'polypeptide(L)' 'KTVIVAALDGTFQRKPFGTILNLVPLAESVVKLTAVCMECFREAAYTKRLGTEKEVEVIGGADKYHSVCR' A
#
# COMPACT_ATOMS: atom_id res chain seq x y z
N LYS A 1 11.07 24.07 -7.17
CA LYS A 1 9.72 23.53 -7.47
C LYS A 1 9.45 22.43 -6.46
N THR A 2 8.29 22.41 -5.80
CA THR A 2 7.92 21.37 -4.83
C THR A 2 7.18 20.24 -5.54
N VAL A 3 7.51 18.98 -5.24
CA VAL A 3 6.86 17.78 -5.80
C VAL A 3 6.30 16.95 -4.65
N ILE A 4 5.04 16.51 -4.75
CA ILE A 4 4.35 15.70 -3.75
C ILE A 4 3.88 14.41 -4.44
N VAL A 5 4.18 13.26 -3.83
CA VAL A 5 3.85 11.94 -4.38
C VAL A 5 3.03 11.16 -3.36
N ALA A 6 1.88 10.64 -3.79
CA ALA A 6 1.08 9.68 -3.02
C ALA A 6 1.19 8.31 -3.71
N ALA A 7 1.57 7.28 -2.96
CA ALA A 7 1.79 5.95 -3.51
C ALA A 7 1.67 4.87 -2.43
N LEU A 8 1.43 3.63 -2.89
CA LEU A 8 1.54 2.43 -2.06
C LEU A 8 3.02 2.04 -1.93
N ASP A 9 3.49 1.80 -0.71
CA ASP A 9 4.86 1.33 -0.47
C ASP A 9 5.02 -0.17 -0.78
N GLY A 10 3.93 -0.95 -0.67
CA GLY A 10 3.92 -2.39 -0.88
C GLY A 10 2.76 -2.92 -1.72
N THR A 11 3.01 -4.02 -2.43
CA THR A 11 1.99 -4.82 -3.13
C THR A 11 1.15 -5.66 -2.15
N PHE A 12 0.16 -6.40 -2.66
CA PHE A 12 -0.63 -7.36 -1.88
C PHE A 12 0.23 -8.47 -1.22
N GLN A 13 1.44 -8.71 -1.74
CA GLN A 13 2.42 -9.64 -1.18
C GLN A 13 3.40 -8.99 -0.20
N ARG A 14 3.19 -7.70 0.14
CA ARG A 14 4.08 -6.89 0.99
C ARG A 14 5.50 -6.75 0.44
N LYS A 15 5.64 -6.82 -0.89
CA LYS A 15 6.88 -6.53 -1.63
C LYS A 15 6.87 -5.08 -2.11
N PRO A 16 8.02 -4.44 -2.36
CA PRO A 16 8.07 -3.09 -2.93
C PRO A 16 7.17 -2.95 -4.16
N PHE A 17 6.37 -1.88 -4.22
CA PHE A 17 5.51 -1.61 -5.36
C PHE A 17 6.28 -0.81 -6.43
N GLY A 18 6.68 -1.48 -7.51
CA GLY A 18 7.45 -0.85 -8.58
C GLY A 18 8.74 -0.22 -8.06
N THR A 19 8.98 1.03 -8.42
CA THR A 19 10.20 1.79 -8.06
C THR A 19 9.98 2.85 -6.98
N ILE A 20 8.82 2.87 -6.33
CA ILE A 20 8.46 3.98 -5.41
C ILE A 20 9.46 4.16 -4.27
N LEU A 21 10.00 3.05 -3.75
CA LEU A 21 10.98 3.09 -2.65
C LEU A 21 12.31 3.72 -3.07
N ASN A 22 12.60 3.81 -4.37
CA ASN A 22 13.79 4.52 -4.87
C ASN A 22 13.69 6.04 -4.65
N LEU A 23 12.48 6.57 -4.40
CA LEU A 23 12.29 7.99 -4.04
C LEU A 23 12.62 8.28 -2.58
N VAL A 24 12.60 7.28 -1.69
CA VAL A 24 12.89 7.46 -0.26
C VAL A 24 14.25 8.14 0.00
N PRO A 25 15.38 7.73 -0.62
CA PRO A 25 16.67 8.42 -0.42
C PRO A 25 16.75 9.79 -1.10
N LEU A 26 15.81 10.13 -1.99
CA LEU A 26 15.78 11.38 -2.74
C LEU A 26 14.82 12.41 -2.13
N ALA A 27 13.90 11.98 -1.28
CA ALA A 27 12.83 12.81 -0.75
C ALA A 27 13.26 13.55 0.52
N GLU A 28 12.86 14.81 0.63
CA GLU A 28 13.07 15.61 1.85
C GLU A 28 12.15 15.17 3.00
N SER A 29 11.00 14.55 2.70
CA SER A 29 10.04 14.06 3.69
C SER A 29 9.33 12.80 3.21
N VAL A 30 9.22 11.80 4.09
CA VAL A 30 8.52 10.55 3.83
C VAL A 30 7.63 10.24 5.02
N VAL A 31 6.33 10.07 4.78
CA VAL A 31 5.33 9.69 5.79
C VAL A 31 4.54 8.49 5.29
N LYS A 32 4.42 7.45 6.11
CA LYS A 32 3.56 6.30 5.85
C LYS A 32 2.27 6.44 6.64
N LEU A 33 1.15 6.61 5.94
CA LEU A 33 -0.17 6.70 6.55
C LEU A 33 -0.67 5.31 7.00
N THR A 34 -1.53 5.30 8.01
CA THR A 34 -2.23 4.11 8.50
C THR A 34 -3.70 4.14 8.10
N ALA A 35 -4.28 2.95 7.96
CA ALA A 35 -5.72 2.76 7.75
C ALA A 35 -6.35 2.06 8.97
N VAL A 36 -7.65 1.80 8.92
CA VAL A 36 -8.33 0.90 9.87
C VAL A 36 -8.37 -0.51 9.27
N CYS A 37 -8.05 -1.52 10.08
CA CYS A 37 -8.10 -2.92 9.70
C CYS A 37 -9.55 -3.34 9.49
N MET A 38 -9.87 -3.81 8.28
CA MET A 38 -11.22 -4.26 7.91
C MET A 38 -11.58 -5.62 8.52
N GLU A 39 -10.64 -6.31 9.18
CA GLU A 39 -10.88 -7.61 9.84
C GLU A 39 -10.95 -7.50 11.37
N CYS A 40 -10.17 -6.61 12.00
CA CYS A 40 -10.11 -6.49 13.48
C CYS A 40 -10.14 -5.05 14.02
N PHE A 41 -10.38 -4.05 13.17
CA PHE A 41 -10.58 -2.63 13.54
C PHE A 41 -9.41 -1.92 14.22
N ARG A 42 -8.23 -2.55 14.31
CA ARG A 42 -6.96 -1.92 14.74
C ARG A 42 -6.32 -1.13 13.60
N GLU A 43 -5.17 -0.51 13.85
CA GLU A 43 -4.39 0.12 12.79
C GLU A 43 -3.93 -0.90 11.73
N ALA A 44 -4.10 -0.54 10.46
CA ALA A 44 -3.71 -1.31 9.31
C ALA A 44 -2.58 -0.63 8.55
N ALA A 45 -1.56 -1.42 8.22
CA ALA A 45 -0.36 -0.97 7.52
C ALA A 45 -0.14 -1.70 6.17
N TYR A 46 -1.04 -2.63 5.81
CA TYR A 46 -0.93 -3.49 4.64
C TYR A 46 -2.26 -3.59 3.90
N THR A 47 -2.18 -3.97 2.62
CA THR A 47 -3.34 -4.26 1.77
C THR A 47 -3.35 -5.75 1.42
N LYS A 48 -4.44 -6.44 1.75
CA LYS A 48 -4.66 -7.85 1.43
C LYS A 48 -5.60 -7.96 0.23
N ARG A 49 -5.21 -8.75 -0.78
CA ARG A 49 -6.09 -9.12 -1.89
C ARG A 49 -7.06 -10.22 -1.44
N LEU A 50 -8.33 -10.08 -1.79
CA LEU A 50 -9.39 -11.05 -1.47
C LEU A 50 -9.48 -12.17 -2.52
N GLY A 51 -9.22 -11.85 -3.79
CA GLY A 51 -9.19 -12.82 -4.88
C GLY A 51 -7.89 -13.62 -4.98
N THR A 52 -7.82 -14.49 -5.99
CA THR A 52 -6.70 -15.42 -6.23
C THR A 52 -5.76 -14.99 -7.35
N GLU A 53 -5.99 -13.81 -7.93
CA GLU A 53 -5.15 -13.21 -8.97
C GLU A 53 -3.70 -13.06 -8.47
N LYS A 54 -2.73 -13.34 -9.35
CA LYS A 54 -1.30 -13.38 -8.99
C LYS A 54 -0.51 -12.19 -9.52
N GLU A 55 -1.03 -11.54 -10.55
CA GLU A 55 -0.48 -10.34 -11.14
C GLU A 55 -0.49 -9.19 -10.14
N VAL A 56 0.56 -8.37 -10.16
CA VAL A 56 0.68 -7.26 -9.20
C VAL A 56 -0.40 -6.20 -9.45
N GLU A 57 -0.63 -5.87 -10.72
CA GLU A 57 -1.58 -4.86 -11.13
C GLU A 57 -2.97 -5.46 -11.37
N VAL A 58 -3.84 -5.31 -10.38
CA VAL A 58 -5.28 -5.58 -10.53
C VAL A 58 -6.03 -4.38 -9.97
N ILE A 59 -6.69 -3.62 -10.84
CA ILE A 59 -7.46 -2.46 -10.43
C ILE A 59 -8.73 -2.92 -9.70
N GLY A 60 -9.00 -2.29 -8.56
CA GLY A 60 -10.15 -2.57 -7.68
C GLY A 60 -10.10 -1.76 -6.39
N GLY A 61 -11.22 -1.73 -5.67
CA GLY A 61 -11.36 -1.05 -4.38
C GLY A 61 -11.58 -2.06 -3.25
N ALA A 62 -12.51 -1.73 -2.34
CA ALA A 62 -12.86 -2.58 -1.20
C ALA A 62 -13.46 -3.94 -1.60
N ASP A 63 -13.96 -4.06 -2.83
CA ASP A 63 -14.45 -5.30 -3.43
C ASP A 63 -13.32 -6.32 -3.69
N LYS A 64 -12.08 -5.85 -3.89
CA LYS A 64 -10.91 -6.72 -4.14
C LYS A 64 -9.86 -6.68 -3.05
N TYR A 65 -9.86 -5.64 -2.22
CA TYR A 65 -8.79 -5.38 -1.28
C TYR A 65 -9.30 -4.93 0.09
N HIS A 66 -8.69 -5.48 1.14
CA HIS A 66 -8.89 -5.01 2.51
C HIS A 66 -7.61 -4.40 3.07
N SER A 67 -7.73 -3.28 3.79
CA SER A 67 -6.67 -2.81 4.68
C SER A 67 -6.60 -3.73 5.89
N VAL A 68 -5.43 -4.26 6.20
CA VAL A 68 -5.23 -5.21 7.30
C VAL A 68 -4.04 -4.86 8.19
N CYS A 69 -4.15 -5.26 9.46
CA CYS A 69 -3.04 -5.25 10.40
C CYS A 69 -2.04 -6.38 10.08
N ARG A 70 -1.02 -6.53 10.91
CA ARG A 70 -0.08 -7.67 10.83
C ARG A 70 -0.77 -8.99 11.16
#